data_AF-A0A843BFC6-F1
#
_entry.id   AF-A0A843BFC6-F1
#
_cell.length_a   1.000
_cell.length_b   1.000
_cell.length_c   1.000
_cell.angle_alpha   90.00
_cell.angle_beta   90.00
_cell.angle_gamma   90.00
#
_symmetry.space_group_name_H-M   'P 1'
#
loop_
_entity.id
_entity.type
_entity.pdbx_description
1 polymer ?
#
loop_
_entity_poly.entity_id
_entity_poly.type
_entity_poly.pdbx_seq_one_letter_code
_entity_poly.pdbx_strand_id
1 'polypeptide(L)'
;MYENTGKQAKFPAQKDAKFDDVVNEAYKELGEQRKPSDNFLCMNGAPLDGDLDKALQYVVDNVCKEASFRIKGKSGGALFYFDEP
;
A
#
# COMPACT_ATOMS: atom_id res chain seq x y z
N MET A 1 -14.69 5.66 14.38
CA MET A 1 -15.41 4.71 13.51
C MET A 1 -14.62 4.52 12.24
N TYR A 2 -14.39 3.26 11.88
CA TYR A 2 -13.80 2.85 10.61
C TYR A 2 -14.97 2.77 9.63
N GLU A 3 -15.06 3.71 8.69
CA GLU A 3 -16.01 3.56 7.59
C GLU A 3 -15.39 2.54 6.64
N ASN A 4 -15.73 1.28 6.87
CA ASN A 4 -15.38 0.17 6.01
C ASN A 4 -16.21 0.28 4.73
N THR A 5 -15.95 1.31 3.92
CA THR A 5 -16.69 1.62 2.69
C THR A 5 -16.55 0.49 1.66
N GLY A 6 -15.62 -0.44 1.86
CA GLY A 6 -15.31 -1.53 0.93
C GLY A 6 -14.68 -1.04 -0.38
N LYS A 7 -14.49 0.27 -0.55
CA LYS A 7 -13.91 0.85 -1.77
C LYS A 7 -12.40 0.66 -1.73
N GLN A 8 -11.90 -0.13 -2.67
CA GLN A 8 -10.48 -0.29 -2.94
C GLN A 8 -10.18 0.43 -4.25
N ALA A 9 -9.44 1.54 -4.17
CA ALA A 9 -8.85 2.15 -5.37
C ALA A 9 -7.60 1.34 -5.76
N LYS A 10 -7.46 1.01 -7.04
CA LYS A 10 -6.32 0.26 -7.55
C LYS A 10 -5.31 1.23 -8.16
N PHE A 11 -4.07 1.13 -7.71
CA PHE A 11 -2.97 1.97 -8.19
C PHE A 11 -1.86 1.10 -8.77
N PRO A 12 -1.44 1.34 -10.01
CA PRO A 12 -0.27 0.69 -10.57
C PRO A 12 0.99 1.19 -9.83
N ALA A 13 1.85 0.28 -9.43
CA ALA A 13 3.10 0.59 -8.75
C ALA A 13 4.30 0.09 -9.55
N GLN A 14 5.36 0.90 -9.63
CA GLN A 14 6.60 0.48 -10.27
C GLN A 14 7.48 -0.31 -9.30
N LYS A 15 8.12 -1.38 -9.78
CA LYS A 15 8.99 -2.25 -8.97
C LYS A 15 10.15 -1.50 -8.31
N ASP A 16 10.69 -0.50 -9.00
CA ASP A 16 11.82 0.31 -8.54
C ASP A 16 11.40 1.53 -7.69
N ALA A 17 10.10 1.81 -7.58
CA ALA A 17 9.61 2.91 -6.74
C ALA A 17 9.75 2.55 -5.25
N LYS A 18 9.95 3.58 -4.42
CA LYS A 18 9.90 3.40 -2.97
C LYS A 18 8.47 3.13 -2.54
N PHE A 19 8.31 2.22 -1.58
CA PHE A 19 7.00 1.89 -1.05
C PHE A 19 6.34 3.12 -0.42
N ASP A 20 7.10 3.95 0.31
CA ASP A 20 6.62 5.20 0.89
C ASP A 20 6.05 6.18 -0.14
N ASP A 21 6.73 6.35 -1.28
CA ASP A 21 6.28 7.26 -2.35
C ASP A 21 4.93 6.81 -2.92
N VAL A 22 4.80 5.52 -3.22
CA VAL A 22 3.57 4.92 -3.76
C VAL A 22 2.42 5.02 -2.75
N VAL A 23 2.71 4.81 -1.46
CA VAL A 23 1.75 4.99 -0.38
C VAL A 23 1.28 6.45 -0.31
N ASN A 24 2.21 7.41 -0.33
CA ASN A 24 1.90 8.83 -0.27
C ASN A 24 1.08 9.29 -1.49
N GLU A 25 1.36 8.75 -2.69
CA GLU A 25 0.55 9.03 -3.89
C GLU A 25 -0.88 8.51 -3.75
N ALA A 26 -1.11 7.29 -3.23
CA ALA A 26 -2.48 6.82 -3.00
C ALA A 26 -3.24 7.66 -1.98
N TYR A 27 -2.60 8.11 -0.89
CA TYR A 27 -3.25 9.03 0.04
C TYR A 27 -3.65 10.33 -0.64
N LYS A 28 -2.78 10.88 -1.49
CA LYS A 28 -3.06 12.08 -2.28
C LYS A 28 -4.24 11.88 -3.25
N GLU A 29 -4.27 10.76 -3.98
CA GLU A 29 -5.35 10.39 -4.90
C GLU A 29 -6.68 10.16 -4.17
N LEU A 30 -6.63 9.55 -2.99
CA LEU A 30 -7.80 9.33 -2.13
C LEU A 30 -8.27 10.63 -1.42
N GLY A 31 -7.52 11.73 -1.53
CA GLY A 31 -7.77 12.96 -0.79
C GLY A 31 -7.68 12.80 0.72
N GLU A 32 -6.90 11.80 1.19
CA GLU A 32 -6.71 11.48 2.59
C GLU A 32 -5.34 11.91 3.10
N GLN A 33 -5.24 12.10 4.42
CA GLN A 33 -3.96 12.26 5.09
C GLN A 33 -3.59 10.98 5.83
N ARG A 34 -2.35 10.56 5.62
CA ARG A 34 -1.74 9.44 6.32
C ARG A 34 -1.67 9.70 7.83
N LYS A 35 -1.99 8.68 8.61
CA LYS A 35 -1.94 8.72 10.07
C LYS A 35 -0.93 7.71 10.60
N PRO A 36 -0.26 8.00 11.72
CA PRO A 36 0.66 7.06 12.36
C PRO A 36 -0.05 5.79 12.87
N SER A 37 -1.38 5.77 12.93
CA SER A 37 -2.18 4.58 13.28
C SER A 37 -2.65 3.77 12.06
N ASP A 38 -2.30 4.18 10.84
CA ASP A 38 -2.67 3.43 9.64
C ASP A 38 -1.83 2.16 9.54
N ASN A 39 -2.42 1.10 8.99
CA ASN A 39 -1.73 -0.19 8.86
C ASN A 39 -1.54 -0.51 7.37
N PHE A 40 -0.31 -0.85 7.01
CA PHE A 40 0.07 -1.26 5.66
C PHE A 40 0.25 -2.77 5.64
N LEU A 41 -0.51 -3.47 4.79
CA LEU A 41 -0.54 -4.93 4.80
C LEU A 41 -0.30 -5.49 3.40
N CYS A 42 0.37 -6.63 3.34
CA CYS A 42 0.36 -7.51 2.17
C CYS A 42 -1.01 -8.14 1.93
N MET A 43 -1.22 -8.70 0.73
CA MET A 43 -2.36 -9.58 0.42
C MET A 43 -2.52 -10.73 1.42
N ASN A 44 -1.41 -11.32 1.86
CA ASN A 44 -1.40 -12.38 2.86
C ASN A 44 -1.65 -11.89 4.31
N GLY A 45 -1.78 -10.58 4.53
CA GLY A 45 -2.01 -9.97 5.84
C GLY A 45 -0.75 -9.64 6.66
N ALA A 46 0.45 -9.80 6.10
CA ALA A 46 1.69 -9.40 6.78
C ALA A 46 1.84 -7.86 6.88
N PRO A 47 2.28 -7.30 8.02
CA PRO A 47 2.52 -5.87 8.20
C PRO A 47 3.75 -5.36 7.46
N LEU A 48 3.67 -4.15 6.92
CA LEU A 48 4.69 -3.49 6.08
C LEU A 48 5.19 -2.16 6.65
N ASP A 49 4.72 -1.75 7.82
CA ASP A 49 5.08 -0.48 8.46
C ASP A 49 6.60 -0.29 8.67
N GLY A 50 7.37 -1.38 8.81
CA GLY A 50 8.83 -1.31 8.93
C GLY A 50 9.60 -1.19 7.62
N ASP A 51 8.91 -1.32 6.48
CA ASP A 51 9.52 -1.46 5.15
C ASP A 51 9.17 -0.31 4.19
N LEU A 52 8.52 0.74 4.70
CA LEU A 52 8.11 1.92 3.93
C LEU A 52 9.29 2.60 3.21
N ASP A 53 10.44 2.73 3.88
CA ASP A 53 11.62 3.36 3.30
C ASP A 53 12.30 2.55 2.17
N LYS A 54 11.91 1.27 1.99
CA LYS A 54 12.51 0.36 1.02
C LYS A 54 11.80 0.46 -0.34
N ALA A 55 12.54 0.10 -1.39
CA ALA A 55 11.97 -0.09 -2.72
C ALA A 55 10.96 -1.24 -2.71
N LEU A 56 9.90 -1.10 -3.49
CA LEU A 56 8.84 -2.09 -3.62
C LEU A 56 9.36 -3.49 -3.98
N GLN A 57 10.32 -3.60 -4.91
CA GLN A 57 10.95 -4.88 -5.26
C GLN A 57 11.62 -5.54 -4.05
N TYR A 58 12.33 -4.77 -3.23
CA TYR A 58 12.95 -5.29 -2.01
C TYR A 58 11.89 -5.80 -1.02
N VAL A 59 10.80 -5.04 -0.85
CA VAL A 59 9.67 -5.43 0.01
C VAL A 59 9.08 -6.75 -0.49
N VAL A 60 8.91 -6.90 -1.81
CA VAL A 60 8.40 -8.14 -2.40
C VAL A 60 9.31 -9.34 -2.09
N ASP A 61 10.61 -9.19 -2.36
CA ASP A 61 11.55 -10.29 -2.24
C ASP A 61 11.79 -10.75 -0.79
N ASN A 62 11.67 -9.83 0.18
CA ASN A 62 12.01 -10.09 1.58
C ASN A 62 10.82 -10.21 2.54
N VAL A 63 9.67 -9.62 2.20
CA VAL A 63 8.52 -9.50 3.13
C VAL A 63 7.23 -9.96 2.47
N CYS A 64 6.98 -9.51 1.24
CA CYS A 64 5.70 -9.60 0.56
C CYS A 64 5.81 -10.31 -0.78
N LYS A 65 6.02 -11.63 -0.78
CA LYS A 65 6.22 -12.40 -2.03
C LYS A 65 5.06 -12.29 -3.03
N GLU A 66 3.91 -11.79 -2.60
CA GLU A 66 2.78 -11.46 -3.46
C GLU A 66 2.77 -9.97 -3.79
N ALA A 67 2.69 -9.70 -5.09
CA ALA A 67 2.86 -8.39 -5.73
C ALA A 67 1.71 -7.38 -5.48
N SER A 68 0.87 -7.63 -4.49
CA SER A 68 -0.34 -6.86 -4.23
C SER A 68 -0.45 -6.48 -2.76
N PHE A 69 -0.56 -5.17 -2.54
CA PHE A 69 -0.52 -4.57 -1.22
C PHE A 69 -1.83 -3.88 -0.93
N ARG A 70 -2.24 -3.88 0.33
CA ARG A 70 -3.47 -3.24 0.79
C ARG A 70 -3.16 -2.24 1.91
N ILE A 71 -3.52 -0.98 1.69
CA ILE A 71 -3.64 0.00 2.76
C ILE A 71 -5.00 -0.17 3.41
N LYS A 72 -5.05 -0.24 4.74
CA LYS A 72 -6.31 -0.13 5.48
C LYS A 72 -6.41 1.26 6.10
N GLY A 73 -7.03 2.19 5.36
CA GLY A 73 -7.33 3.55 5.80
C GLY A 73 -8.80 3.75 6.19
N LYS A 74 -9.14 4.96 6.67
CA LYS A 74 -10.53 5.32 7.03
C LYS A 74 -11.49 5.34 5.85
N SER A 75 -10.97 5.48 4.63
CA SER A 75 -11.74 5.66 3.39
C SER A 75 -12.02 4.37 2.62
N GLY A 76 -11.57 3.21 3.12
CA GLY A 76 -11.85 1.88 2.55
C GLY A 76 -10.61 1.12 2.05
N GLY A 77 -9.52 1.85 1.79
CA GLY A 77 -8.20 1.32 1.49
C GLY A 77 -7.75 1.52 0.04
N ALA A 78 -6.45 1.36 -0.17
CA ALA A 78 -5.82 1.36 -1.49
C ALA A 78 -5.26 -0.03 -1.76
N LEU A 79 -5.41 -0.52 -2.98
CA LEU A 79 -4.75 -1.73 -3.45
C LEU A 79 -3.69 -1.33 -4.48
N PHE A 80 -2.45 -1.66 -4.19
CA PHE A 80 -1.37 -1.48 -5.15
C PHE A 80 -1.07 -2.79 -5.82
N TYR A 81 -0.80 -2.75 -7.11
CA TYR A 81 -0.38 -3.91 -7.87
C TYR A 81 0.73 -3.50 -8.82
N PHE A 82 1.64 -4.42 -9.12
CA PHE A 82 2.60 -4.19 -10.19
C PHE A 82 1.93 -4.43 -11.52
N ASP A 83 1.93 -3.42 -12.38
CA ASP A 83 1.66 -3.58 -13.80
C ASP A 83 2.90 -4.27 -14.37
N GLU A 84 2.83 -5.59 -14.58
CA GLU A 84 3.85 -6.28 -15.37
C GLU A 84 3.68 -5.89 -16.84
N PRO A 85 4.75 -5.49 -17.55
CA PRO A 85 4.73 -5.45 -19.00
C PRO A 85 4.60 -6.86 -19.61
#